data_AF-A0A2A5V679-F1
#
_entry.id   AF-A0A2A5V679-F1
#
_cell.length_a   1.000
_cell.length_b   1.000
_cell.length_c   1.000
_cell.angle_alpha   90.00
_cell.angle_beta   90.00
_cell.angle_gamma   90.00
#
_symmetry.space_group_name_H-M   'P 1'
#
loop_
_entity.id
_entity.type
_entity.pdbx_description
1 polymer ?
#
loop_
_entity_poly.entity_id
_entity_poly.type
_entity_poly.pdbx_seq_one_letter_code
_entity_poly.pdbx_strand_id
1 'polypeptide(L)' 'MAKKSHQKVRLVPESKPDSSFFYYVKKPTKGEKVKNKLKLKKYNPSTRKHEFFVEKKLPPHSK' A
#
# COMPACT_ATOMS: atom_id res chain seq x y z
N MET A 1 -16.99 -19.34 -3.00
CA MET A 1 -16.64 -18.08 -3.70
C MET A 1 -15.18 -18.10 -4.11
N ALA A 2 -14.86 -17.87 -5.39
CA ALA A 2 -13.48 -17.73 -5.83
C ALA A 2 -12.88 -16.43 -5.25
N LYS A 3 -11.76 -16.53 -4.53
CA LYS A 3 -11.02 -15.35 -4.06
C LYS A 3 -10.56 -14.53 -5.26
N LYS A 4 -10.81 -13.22 -5.24
CA LYS A 4 -10.38 -12.30 -6.30
C LYS A 4 -8.86 -12.43 -6.53
N SER A 5 -8.45 -12.51 -7.80
CA SER A 5 -7.05 -12.69 -8.19
C SER A 5 -6.13 -11.53 -7.80
N HIS A 6 -6.71 -10.35 -7.53
CA HIS A 6 -6.00 -9.16 -7.08
C HIS A 6 -6.71 -8.52 -5.87
N GLN A 7 -5.92 -8.10 -4.89
CA GLN A 7 -6.36 -7.34 -3.72
C GLN A 7 -5.84 -5.91 -3.82
N LYS A 8 -6.69 -4.93 -3.49
CA LYS A 8 -6.25 -3.54 -3.32
C LYS A 8 -5.53 -3.42 -1.98
N VAL A 9 -4.37 -2.77 -1.98
CA VAL A 9 -3.56 -2.50 -0.78
C VAL A 9 -3.22 -1.02 -0.73
N ARG A 10 -3.02 -0.51 0.48
CA ARG A 10 -2.66 0.89 0.74
C ARG A 10 -1.16 1.00 0.94
N LEU A 11 -0.54 1.98 0.30
CA LEU A 11 0.84 2.38 0.51
C LEU A 11 0.86 3.67 1.33
N VAL A 12 1.50 3.64 2.50
CA VAL A 12 1.68 4.81 3.37
C VAL A 12 3.15 5.18 3.46
N PRO A 13 3.51 6.46 3.65
CA PRO A 13 4.89 6.85 3.76
C PRO A 13 5.51 6.30 5.05
N GLU A 14 6.74 5.79 4.96
CA GLU A 14 7.46 5.16 6.09
C GLU A 14 7.72 6.15 7.22
N SER A 15 8.09 7.39 6.86
CA SER A 15 8.41 8.45 7.81
C SER A 15 7.19 8.97 8.59
N LYS A 16 5.99 8.90 8.01
CA LYS A 16 4.74 9.44 8.59
C LYS A 16 3.54 8.57 8.21
N PRO A 17 3.30 7.44 8.92
CA PRO A 17 2.22 6.52 8.58
C PRO A 17 0.82 7.15 8.67
N ASP A 18 0.64 8.18 9.49
CA ASP A 18 -0.61 8.93 9.69
C ASP A 18 -0.81 10.06 8.67
N SER A 19 0.08 10.20 7.69
CA SER A 19 -0.09 11.19 6.63
C SER A 19 -1.35 10.90 5.80
N SER A 20 -2.09 11.96 5.46
CA SER A 20 -3.26 11.89 4.57
C SER A 20 -2.91 11.45 3.14
N PHE A 21 -1.62 11.40 2.79
CA PHE A 21 -1.15 10.99 1.47
C PHE A 21 -0.84 9.49 1.43
N PHE A 22 -1.70 8.75 0.74
CA PHE A 22 -1.54 7.32 0.51
C PHE A 22 -1.83 6.97 -0.95
N TYR A 23 -1.21 5.89 -1.43
CA TYR A 23 -1.43 5.36 -2.76
C TYR A 23 -2.13 4.00 -2.69
N TYR A 24 -2.98 3.71 -3.69
CA TYR A 24 -3.57 2.38 -3.84
C TYR A 24 -2.83 1.59 -4.92
N VAL A 25 -2.55 0.32 -4.62
CA VAL A 25 -1.94 -0.62 -5.57
C VAL A 25 -2.73 -1.91 -5.59
N LYS A 26 -2.85 -2.53 -6.77
CA LYS A 26 -3.40 -3.88 -6.93
C LYS A 26 -2.25 -4.88 -6.79
N LYS A 27 -2.32 -5.74 -5.78
CA LYS A 27 -1.37 -6.83 -5.56
C LYS A 27 -2.04 -8.15 -5.94
N PRO A 28 -1.35 -9.07 -6.63
CA PRO A 28 -1.87 -10.41 -6.85
C PRO A 28 -2.08 -11.10 -5.50
N THR A 29 -3.11 -11.93 -5.38
CA THR A 29 -3.42 -12.71 -4.16
C THR A 29 -2.83 -14.12 -4.18
N LYS A 30 -2.28 -14.55 -5.32
CA LYS A 30 -1.69 -15.87 -5.54
C LYS A 30 -0.24 -15.74 -6.03
N GLY A 31 0.62 -16.67 -5.61
CA GLY A 31 2.01 -16.77 -6.04
C GLY A 31 3.05 -16.34 -5.00
N GLU A 32 4.32 -16.50 -5.36
CA GLU A 32 5.47 -16.25 -4.47
C GLU A 32 5.66 -14.76 -4.15
N LYS A 33 5.34 -13.88 -5.11
CA LYS A 33 5.41 -12.42 -4.99
C LYS A 33 4.43 -11.83 -3.96
N VAL A 34 3.48 -12.62 -3.44
CA VAL A 34 2.51 -12.17 -2.41
C VAL A 34 3.19 -11.98 -1.05
N LYS A 35 4.17 -12.82 -0.73
CA LYS A 35 4.83 -12.84 0.58
C LYS A 35 5.72 -11.61 0.80
N ASN A 36 6.22 -10.98 -0.26
CA ASN A 36 7.08 -9.81 -0.16
C ASN A 36 6.24 -8.55 0.06
N LYS A 37 6.58 -7.78 1.09
CA LYS A 37 5.96 -6.46 1.35
C LYS A 37 6.47 -5.46 0.31
N LEU A 38 5.55 -4.74 -0.33
CA LEU A 38 5.92 -3.70 -1.29
C LEU A 38 6.53 -2.50 -0.56
N LYS A 39 7.74 -2.11 -1.00
CA LYS A 39 8.37 -0.83 -0.68
C LYS A 39 8.69 -0.12 -1.99
N LEU A 40 8.10 1.05 -2.20
CA LEU A 40 8.27 1.81 -3.44
C LEU A 40 8.62 3.25 -3.12
N LYS A 41 9.56 3.82 -3.87
CA LYS A 41 9.88 5.25 -3.80
C LYS A 41 8.83 6.03 -4.60
N LYS A 42 8.04 6.87 -3.93
CA LYS A 42 6.96 7.67 -4.52
C LYS A 42 7.06 9.11 -4.06
N TYR A 43 6.53 10.03 -4.87
CA TYR A 43 6.49 11.44 -4.53
C TYR A 43 5.49 11.67 -3.39
N ASN A 44 5.91 12.37 -2.35
CA ASN A 44 5.02 12.81 -1.28
C ASN A 44 4.77 14.32 -1.46
N PRO A 45 3.56 14.76 -1.81
CA PRO A 45 3.27 16.19 -1.97
C PRO A 45 3.33 16.98 -0.65
N SER A 46 3.22 16.33 0.51
CA SER A 46 3.36 16.99 1.82
C SER A 46 4.80 17.45 2.08
N THR A 47 5.78 16.61 1.77
CA THR A 47 7.20 16.90 2.00
C THR A 47 7.92 17.39 0.74
N ARG A 48 7.22 17.37 -0.40
CA ARG A 48 7.71 17.72 -1.75
C ARG A 48 8.93 16.92 -2.18
N LYS A 49 9.09 15.70 -1.64
CA LYS A 49 10.24 14.81 -1.86
C LYS A 49 9.78 13.41 -2.19
N HIS A 50 10.67 12.64 -2.81
CA HIS A 50 10.44 11.22 -3.05
C HIS A 50 10.82 10.40 -1.82
N GLU A 51 9.83 9.79 -1.19
CA GLU A 51 9.98 9.00 0.04
C GLU A 51 9.64 7.53 -0.21
N PHE A 52 10.06 6.65 0.70
CA PHE A 52 9.65 5.26 0.66
C PHE A 52 8.23 5.12 1.22
N PHE A 53 7.38 4.46 0.44
CA PHE A 53 6.03 4.08 0.84
C PHE A 53 5.97 2.57 1.05
N VAL A 54 5.37 2.16 2.16
CA VAL A 54 5.28 0.78 2.63
C VAL A 54 3.83 0.31 2.60
N GLU A 55 3.66 -0.97 2.24
CA GLU A 55 2.37 -1.66 2.25
C GLU A 55 1.75 -1.77 3.65
N LYS A 56 0.51 -1.30 3.77
CA LYS A 56 -0.39 -1.49 4.91
C LYS A 56 -1.73 -2.04 4.44
N LYS A 57 -2.39 -2.76 5.35
CA LYS A 57 -3.75 -3.28 5.12
C LYS A 57 -4.72 -2.12 4.91
N LEU A 58 -5.75 -2.36 4.11
CA LEU A 58 -6.88 -1.44 4.03
C LEU A 58 -7.59 -1.40 5.39
N PRO A 59 -8.10 -0.22 5.81
CA PRO A 59 -8.97 -0.15 6.96
C PRO A 59 -10.20 -1.04 6.72
N PRO A 60 -10.71 -1.72 7.76
CA PRO A 60 -11.93 -2.51 7.64
C PRO A 60 -13.07 -1.60 7.20
N HIS A 61 -13.93 -2.11 6.32
CA HIS A 61 -15.07 -1.35 5.79
C HIS A 61 -16.30 -1.40 6.72
N SER A 62 -16.13 -1.85 7.95
CA SER A 62 -17.20 -1.85 8.96
C SER A 62 -16.60 -1.59 10.33
N LYS A 63 -17.36 -0.84 11.14
CA LYS A 63 -17.07 -0.51 12.53
C LYS A 63 -17.37 -1.71 13.42
#